data_AF-A0A1L8P939-F1
#
_entry.id   AF-A0A1L8P939-F1
#
_cell.length_a   1.000
_cell.length_b   1.000
_cell.length_c   1.000
_cell.angle_alpha   90.00
_cell.angle_beta   90.00
_cell.angle_gamma   90.00
#
_symmetry.space_group_name_H-M   'P 1'
#
loop_
_entity.id
_entity.type
_entity.pdbx_description
1 polymer ?
#
loop_
_entity_poly.entity_id
_entity_poly.type
_entity_poly.pdbx_seq_one_letter_code
_entity_poly.pdbx_strand_id
1 'polypeptide(L)'
;MLFSEVLNFNSYLAFPVITILHFSFFISYELEKGTIYDLRTSIYSHTQIFFAKFLYSIISFSLVFVPANVLLLLYTYIADLNTEEFIGMSLYSWYSILGVFFLTVIMLIIHFVTIGSVTLIINTIGFKQNTTFILSFLIFLLLRIVPIPNFLEKFTFINGATVSNNLLNFENVIYINGQIALSSIIFIIIFFYMGEFIFVFKQRS
;
A
#
# COMPACT_ATOMS: atom_id res chain seq x y z
N MET A 1 -16.37 10.57 -16.47
CA MET A 1 -17.08 10.28 -15.19
C MET A 1 -16.81 8.86 -14.68
N LEU A 2 -16.69 7.87 -15.58
CA LEU A 2 -16.41 6.46 -15.22
C LEU A 2 -15.01 6.24 -14.59
N PHE A 3 -13.98 6.98 -15.05
CA PHE A 3 -12.59 6.81 -14.60
C PHE A 3 -12.39 7.04 -13.10
N SER A 4 -12.85 8.20 -12.59
CA SER A 4 -12.70 8.56 -11.19
C SER A 4 -13.45 7.60 -10.28
N GLU A 5 -14.61 7.10 -10.69
CA GLU A 5 -15.43 6.18 -9.90
C GLU A 5 -14.81 4.79 -9.79
N VAL A 6 -14.31 4.23 -10.90
CA VAL A 6 -13.64 2.91 -10.91
C VAL A 6 -12.33 2.97 -10.13
N LEU A 7 -11.53 4.01 -10.33
CA LEU A 7 -10.28 4.18 -9.60
C LEU A 7 -10.54 4.37 -8.10
N ASN A 8 -11.52 5.21 -7.75
CA ASN A 8 -11.93 5.43 -6.37
C ASN A 8 -12.40 4.12 -5.72
N PHE A 9 -13.34 3.40 -6.33
CA PHE A 9 -13.85 2.16 -5.73
C PHE A 9 -12.71 1.15 -5.46
N ASN A 10 -11.81 0.98 -6.42
CA ASN A 10 -10.69 0.06 -6.27
C ASN A 10 -9.67 0.54 -5.21
N SER A 11 -9.34 1.83 -5.19
CA SER A 11 -8.44 2.40 -4.17
C SER A 11 -9.04 2.39 -2.76
N TYR A 12 -10.36 2.52 -2.63
CA TYR A 12 -11.04 2.57 -1.33
C TYR A 12 -11.23 1.21 -0.65
N LEU A 13 -11.36 0.12 -1.41
CA LEU A 13 -11.76 -1.17 -0.81
C LEU A 13 -11.04 -2.37 -1.42
N ALA A 14 -11.05 -2.53 -2.75
CA ALA A 14 -10.49 -3.73 -3.38
C ALA A 14 -8.97 -3.85 -3.15
N PHE A 15 -8.23 -2.79 -3.42
CA PHE A 15 -6.77 -2.78 -3.27
C PHE A 15 -6.32 -2.89 -1.81
N PRO A 16 -6.88 -2.16 -0.83
CA PRO A 16 -6.57 -2.40 0.58
C PRO A 16 -6.80 -3.84 1.03
N VAL A 17 -7.90 -4.47 0.59
CA VAL A 17 -8.21 -5.87 0.94
C VAL A 17 -7.18 -6.83 0.34
N ILE A 18 -6.82 -6.66 -0.93
CA ILE A 18 -5.78 -7.46 -1.60
C ILE A 18 -4.43 -7.27 -0.90
N THR A 19 -4.08 -6.05 -0.53
CA THR A 19 -2.87 -5.74 0.23
C THR A 19 -2.86 -6.46 1.57
N ILE A 20 -3.93 -6.36 2.36
CA ILE A 20 -4.02 -7.02 3.67
C ILE A 20 -3.91 -8.54 3.50
N LEU A 21 -4.59 -9.12 2.51
CA LEU A 21 -4.48 -10.55 2.21
C LEU A 21 -3.03 -10.95 1.90
N HIS A 22 -2.37 -10.23 1.00
CA HIS A 22 -0.99 -10.50 0.58
C HIS A 22 -0.01 -10.44 1.76
N PHE A 23 -0.03 -9.34 2.53
CA PHE A 23 0.87 -9.16 3.67
C PHE A 23 0.53 -10.07 4.87
N SER A 24 -0.71 -10.56 4.98
CA SER A 24 -1.09 -11.53 6.01
C SER A 24 -0.46 -12.92 5.80
N PHE A 25 -0.14 -13.28 4.55
CA PHE A 25 0.41 -14.60 4.22
C PHE A 25 1.89 -14.73 4.62
N PHE A 26 2.70 -13.68 4.49
CA PHE A 26 4.16 -13.80 4.51
C PHE A 26 4.81 -14.29 5.80
N ILE A 27 4.36 -13.81 6.96
CA ILE A 27 4.92 -14.22 8.25
C ILE A 27 4.10 -15.39 8.80
N SER A 28 2.77 -15.31 8.75
CA SER A 28 1.86 -16.40 9.18
C SER A 28 2.20 -17.74 8.55
N TYR A 29 2.43 -17.79 7.23
CA TYR A 29 2.67 -19.03 6.52
C TYR A 29 3.96 -19.73 6.98
N GLU A 30 5.01 -18.97 7.26
CA GLU A 30 6.25 -19.55 7.76
C GLU A 30 6.23 -19.87 9.26
N LEU A 31 5.44 -19.13 10.04
CA LEU A 31 5.15 -19.49 11.42
C LEU A 31 4.36 -20.81 11.49
N GLU A 32 3.35 -20.97 10.62
CA GLU A 32 2.52 -22.17 10.53
C GLU A 32 3.31 -23.38 10.03
N LYS A 33 4.23 -23.18 9.07
CA LYS A 33 5.11 -24.25 8.56
C LYS A 33 6.32 -24.54 9.44
N GLY A 34 6.57 -23.72 10.46
CA GLY A 34 7.73 -23.85 11.34
C GLY A 34 9.08 -23.54 10.68
N THR A 35 9.10 -23.10 9.42
CA THR A 35 10.34 -22.80 8.68
C THR A 35 11.09 -21.60 9.28
N ILE A 36 10.39 -20.72 10.01
CA ILE A 36 11.02 -19.66 10.81
C ILE A 36 11.96 -20.24 11.89
N TYR A 37 11.66 -21.43 12.43
CA TYR A 37 12.53 -22.09 13.40
C TYR A 37 13.76 -22.72 12.74
N ASP A 38 13.64 -23.21 11.51
CA ASP A 38 14.81 -23.70 10.74
C ASP A 38 15.77 -22.54 10.43
N LEU A 39 15.22 -21.36 10.10
CA LEU A 39 15.98 -20.13 9.91
C LEU A 39 16.66 -19.64 11.20
N ARG A 40 16.25 -20.11 12.39
CA ARG A 40 16.91 -19.80 13.67
C ARG A 40 18.31 -20.41 13.76
N THR A 41 18.56 -21.50 13.04
CA THR A 41 19.88 -22.15 12.95
C THR A 41 20.78 -21.53 11.88
N SER A 42 20.26 -20.57 11.11
CA SER A 42 21.02 -19.89 10.06
C SER A 42 22.07 -18.92 10.65
N ILE A 43 23.07 -18.59 9.83
CA ILE A 43 24.15 -17.65 10.17
C ILE A 43 23.62 -16.20 10.26
N TYR A 44 22.41 -15.94 9.76
CA TYR A 44 21.83 -14.61 9.67
C TYR A 44 21.15 -14.18 10.97
N SER A 45 21.26 -12.88 11.30
CA SER A 45 20.58 -12.33 12.47
C SER A 45 19.06 -12.26 12.27
N HIS A 46 18.29 -12.34 13.37
CA HIS A 46 16.83 -12.23 13.32
C HIS A 46 16.34 -10.91 12.68
N THR A 47 17.08 -9.82 12.89
CA THR A 47 16.89 -8.54 12.21
C THR A 47 17.03 -8.66 10.69
N GLN A 48 18.08 -9.35 10.21
CA GLN A 48 18.30 -9.54 8.78
C GLN A 48 17.20 -10.39 8.14
N ILE A 49 16.74 -11.44 8.84
CA ILE A 49 15.62 -12.28 8.38
C ILE A 49 14.34 -11.45 8.27
N PHE A 50 14.01 -10.65 9.30
CA PHE A 50 12.84 -9.78 9.27
C PHE A 50 12.92 -8.75 8.14
N PHE A 51 14.08 -8.10 7.99
CA PHE A 51 14.31 -7.13 6.92
C PHE A 51 14.17 -7.73 5.52
N ALA A 52 14.74 -8.91 5.29
CA ALA A 52 14.60 -9.63 4.02
C ALA A 52 13.13 -9.97 3.73
N LYS A 53 12.37 -10.41 4.73
CA LYS A 53 10.94 -10.70 4.60
C LYS A 53 10.11 -9.45 4.30
N PHE A 54 10.42 -8.36 4.97
CA PHE A 54 9.78 -7.07 4.75
C PHE A 54 9.99 -6.60 3.31
N LEU A 55 11.25 -6.58 2.84
CA LEU A 55 11.58 -6.23 1.46
C LEU A 55 10.92 -7.16 0.44
N TYR A 56 10.98 -8.48 0.67
CA TYR A 56 10.35 -9.44 -0.23
C TYR A 56 8.84 -9.24 -0.32
N SER A 57 8.17 -8.92 0.80
CA SER A 57 6.73 -8.64 0.83
C SER A 57 6.39 -7.41 -0.03
N ILE A 58 7.19 -6.34 0.07
CA ILE A 58 7.03 -5.12 -0.74
C ILE A 58 7.28 -5.40 -2.22
N ILE A 59 8.37 -6.09 -2.55
CA ILE A 59 8.75 -6.38 -3.94
C ILE A 59 7.70 -7.27 -4.61
N SER A 60 7.32 -8.37 -3.96
CA SER A 60 6.29 -9.29 -4.47
C SER A 60 4.92 -8.61 -4.62
N PHE A 61 4.54 -7.76 -3.66
CA PHE A 61 3.32 -6.95 -3.77
C PHE A 61 3.40 -6.02 -4.98
N SER A 62 4.50 -5.28 -5.12
CA SER A 62 4.69 -4.30 -6.20
C SER A 62 4.70 -4.97 -7.57
N LEU A 63 5.28 -6.16 -7.70
CA LEU A 63 5.30 -6.93 -8.96
C LEU A 63 3.92 -7.34 -9.44
N VAL A 64 2.97 -7.58 -8.54
CA VAL A 64 1.58 -7.91 -8.90
C VAL A 64 0.74 -6.65 -9.05
N PHE A 65 0.94 -5.70 -8.14
CA PHE A 65 0.11 -4.50 -8.02
C PHE A 65 0.37 -3.49 -9.13
N VAL A 66 1.64 -3.25 -9.50
CA VAL A 66 1.98 -2.26 -10.53
C VAL A 66 1.38 -2.63 -11.89
N PRO A 67 1.56 -3.86 -12.41
CA PRO A 67 0.93 -4.25 -13.68
C PRO A 67 -0.60 -4.20 -13.63
N ALA A 68 -1.22 -4.63 -12.52
CA ALA A 68 -2.67 -4.57 -12.36
C ALA A 68 -3.21 -3.13 -12.44
N ASN A 69 -2.52 -2.16 -11.81
CA ASN A 69 -2.90 -0.75 -11.90
C ASN A 69 -2.63 -0.16 -13.27
N VAL A 70 -1.50 -0.51 -13.90
CA VAL A 70 -1.19 -0.09 -15.26
C VAL A 70 -2.29 -0.56 -16.22
N LEU A 71 -2.72 -1.82 -16.13
CA LEU A 71 -3.80 -2.37 -16.94
C LEU A 71 -5.15 -1.72 -16.64
N LEU A 72 -5.47 -1.48 -15.36
CA LEU A 72 -6.71 -0.79 -14.97
C LEU A 72 -6.76 0.63 -15.56
N LEU A 73 -5.66 1.38 -15.41
CA LEU A 73 -5.52 2.73 -15.93
C LEU A 73 -5.59 2.76 -17.47
N LEU A 74 -4.91 1.84 -18.15
CA LEU A 74 -5.00 1.67 -19.60
C LEU A 74 -6.43 1.34 -20.05
N TYR A 75 -7.09 0.41 -19.38
CA TYR A 75 -8.48 0.05 -19.67
C TYR A 75 -9.40 1.27 -19.56
N THR A 76 -9.27 2.02 -18.46
CA THR A 76 -10.09 3.21 -18.27
C THR A 76 -9.76 4.31 -19.26
N TYR A 77 -8.49 4.45 -19.66
CA TYR A 77 -8.06 5.39 -20.69
C TYR A 77 -8.67 5.05 -22.06
N ILE A 78 -8.66 3.77 -22.44
CA ILE A 78 -9.31 3.28 -23.67
C ILE A 78 -10.82 3.47 -23.61
N ALA A 79 -11.44 3.29 -22.44
CA ALA A 79 -12.88 3.47 -22.27
C ALA A 79 -13.32 4.95 -22.39
N ASP A 80 -12.50 5.91 -21.92
CA ASP A 80 -12.80 7.35 -22.00
C ASP A 80 -12.44 7.96 -23.38
N LEU A 81 -11.55 7.33 -24.15
CA LEU A 81 -11.18 7.72 -25.52
C LEU A 81 -12.34 7.71 -26.53
N ASN A 82 -13.49 7.14 -26.17
CA ASN A 82 -14.74 7.25 -26.94
C ASN A 82 -15.41 8.64 -26.85
N THR A 83 -14.79 9.61 -26.19
CA THR A 83 -15.25 11.01 -26.16
C THR A 83 -14.44 11.86 -27.14
N GLU A 84 -15.13 12.60 -28.02
CA GLU A 84 -14.61 13.27 -29.22
C GLU A 84 -13.54 14.38 -28.98
N GLU A 85 -13.11 14.63 -27.74
CA GLU A 85 -12.19 15.72 -27.38
C GLU A 85 -10.69 15.41 -27.61
N PHE A 86 -10.33 14.17 -27.93
CA PHE A 86 -8.92 13.73 -27.87
C PHE A 86 -8.10 13.89 -29.16
N ILE A 87 -8.73 14.18 -30.31
CA ILE A 87 -8.02 14.23 -31.61
C ILE A 87 -7.11 15.47 -31.75
N GLY A 88 -7.19 16.44 -30.82
CA GLY A 88 -6.44 17.70 -30.86
C GLY A 88 -5.30 17.87 -29.83
N MET A 89 -4.93 16.83 -29.06
CA MET A 89 -3.97 16.99 -27.96
C MET A 89 -2.53 17.21 -28.43
N SER A 90 -1.89 18.27 -27.92
CA SER A 90 -0.48 18.61 -28.21
C SER A 90 0.51 17.69 -27.49
N LEU A 91 1.75 17.57 -27.98
CA LEU A 91 2.81 16.76 -27.33
C LEU A 91 3.05 17.13 -25.85
N TYR A 92 2.80 18.38 -25.46
CA TYR A 92 2.94 18.85 -24.07
C TYR A 92 1.90 18.20 -23.12
N SER A 93 0.67 17.95 -23.59
CA SER A 93 -0.34 17.27 -22.77
C SER A 93 0.00 15.79 -22.54
N TRP A 94 0.67 15.14 -23.48
CA TRP A 94 1.13 13.74 -23.33
C TRP A 94 2.15 13.56 -22.20
N TYR A 95 3.13 14.46 -22.10
CA TYR A 95 4.10 14.42 -21.00
C TYR A 95 3.45 14.65 -19.64
N SER A 96 2.46 15.54 -19.57
CA SER A 96 1.71 15.78 -18.34
C SER A 96 0.91 14.55 -17.91
N ILE A 97 0.24 13.87 -18.86
CA ILE A 97 -0.53 12.64 -18.59
C ILE A 97 0.38 11.51 -18.11
N LEU A 98 1.52 11.28 -18.77
CA LEU A 98 2.50 10.28 -18.32
C LEU A 98 3.07 10.63 -16.94
N GLY A 99 3.36 11.90 -16.67
CA GLY A 99 3.81 12.36 -15.36
C GLY A 99 2.80 12.10 -14.25
N VAL A 100 1.53 12.44 -14.48
CA VAL A 100 0.41 12.13 -13.56
C VAL A 100 0.31 10.64 -13.33
N PHE A 101 0.41 9.82 -14.39
CA PHE A 101 0.33 8.38 -14.31
C PHE A 101 1.42 7.78 -13.41
N PHE A 102 2.69 8.11 -13.66
CA PHE A 102 3.81 7.60 -12.86
C PHE A 102 3.69 8.01 -11.40
N LEU A 103 3.36 9.28 -11.16
CA LEU A 103 3.19 9.80 -9.80
C LEU A 103 2.04 9.11 -9.07
N THR A 104 0.92 8.86 -9.74
CA THR A 104 -0.22 8.12 -9.19
C THR A 104 0.19 6.72 -8.74
N VAL A 105 0.90 5.97 -9.59
CA VAL A 105 1.33 4.61 -9.29
C VAL A 105 2.27 4.60 -8.08
N ILE A 106 3.24 5.52 -8.03
CA ILE A 106 4.17 5.64 -6.89
C ILE A 106 3.40 5.93 -5.59
N MET A 107 2.46 6.87 -5.61
CA MET A 107 1.67 7.23 -4.43
C MET A 107 0.80 6.07 -3.94
N LEU A 108 0.19 5.33 -4.87
CA LEU A 108 -0.58 4.13 -4.55
C LEU A 108 0.31 3.04 -3.92
N ILE A 109 1.50 2.78 -4.46
CA ILE A 109 2.44 1.82 -3.87
C ILE A 109 2.78 2.22 -2.43
N ILE A 110 3.18 3.48 -2.21
CA ILE A 110 3.53 3.98 -0.88
C ILE A 110 2.35 3.81 0.10
N HIS A 111 1.15 4.16 -0.35
CA HIS A 111 -0.07 4.02 0.44
C HIS A 111 -0.35 2.55 0.82
N PHE A 112 -0.32 1.62 -0.14
CA PHE A 112 -0.59 0.21 0.16
C PHE A 112 0.53 -0.46 0.96
N VAL A 113 1.79 -0.09 0.75
CA VAL A 113 2.90 -0.56 1.60
C VAL A 113 2.73 -0.08 3.05
N THR A 114 2.12 1.10 3.27
CA THR A 114 1.79 1.58 4.61
C THR A 114 0.75 0.66 5.28
N ILE A 115 -0.32 0.31 4.57
CA ILE A 115 -1.34 -0.66 5.05
C ILE A 115 -0.72 -2.05 5.28
N GLY A 116 0.14 -2.48 4.36
CA GLY A 116 0.89 -3.74 4.45
C GLY A 116 1.80 -3.78 5.67
N SER A 117 2.47 -2.67 6.00
CA SER A 117 3.33 -2.57 7.19
C SER A 117 2.55 -2.77 8.49
N VAL A 118 1.35 -2.19 8.60
CA VAL A 118 0.45 -2.44 9.75
C VAL A 118 0.07 -3.90 9.83
N THR A 119 -0.30 -4.49 8.69
CA THR A 119 -0.65 -5.92 8.59
C THR A 119 0.53 -6.81 9.02
N LEU A 120 1.76 -6.47 8.64
CA LEU A 120 2.96 -7.21 9.03
C LEU A 120 3.22 -7.15 10.53
N ILE A 121 2.99 -6.03 11.20
CA ILE A 121 3.10 -5.96 12.67
C ILE A 121 2.11 -6.91 13.33
N ILE A 122 0.86 -6.90 12.88
CA ILE A 122 -0.15 -7.81 13.40
C ILE A 122 0.28 -9.26 13.16
N ASN A 123 0.89 -9.50 12.00
CA ASN A 123 1.43 -10.79 11.61
C ASN A 123 2.60 -11.24 12.51
N THR A 124 3.51 -10.34 12.92
CA THR A 124 4.63 -10.67 13.82
C THR A 124 4.21 -11.03 15.24
N ILE A 125 3.03 -10.56 15.70
CA ILE A 125 2.43 -11.02 16.96
C ILE A 125 2.16 -12.53 16.90
N GLY A 126 2.09 -13.12 15.70
CA GLY A 126 2.05 -14.55 15.41
C GLY A 126 0.71 -15.19 15.69
N PHE A 127 -0.34 -14.51 15.23
CA PHE A 127 -1.63 -15.13 15.02
C PHE A 127 -1.59 -16.01 13.77
N LYS A 128 -2.59 -16.90 13.64
CA LYS A 128 -2.84 -17.64 12.39
C LYS A 128 -3.18 -16.65 11.27
N GLN A 129 -2.94 -17.03 10.02
CA GLN A 129 -3.19 -16.16 8.87
C GLN A 129 -4.60 -15.54 8.87
N ASN A 130 -5.62 -16.35 9.12
CA ASN A 130 -7.02 -15.89 9.13
C ASN A 130 -7.27 -14.81 10.19
N THR A 131 -6.68 -14.96 11.37
CA THR A 131 -6.83 -14.00 12.46
C THR A 131 -6.07 -12.71 12.15
N THR A 132 -4.87 -12.80 11.58
CA THR A 132 -4.10 -11.65 11.09
C THR A 132 -4.91 -10.87 10.05
N PHE A 133 -5.50 -11.58 9.08
CA PHE A 133 -6.34 -10.98 8.04
C PHE A 133 -7.55 -10.26 8.63
N ILE A 134 -8.35 -10.94 9.47
CA ILE A 134 -9.56 -10.38 10.08
C ILE A 134 -9.22 -9.14 10.93
N LEU A 135 -8.18 -9.22 11.77
CA LEU A 135 -7.80 -8.11 12.64
C LEU A 135 -7.31 -6.90 11.84
N SER A 136 -6.48 -7.14 10.82
CA SER A 136 -5.98 -6.08 9.93
C SER A 136 -7.11 -5.43 9.14
N PHE A 137 -8.05 -6.23 8.64
CA PHE A 137 -9.23 -5.73 7.94
C PHE A 137 -10.15 -4.93 8.86
N LEU A 138 -10.37 -5.37 10.10
CA LEU A 138 -11.18 -4.65 11.08
C LEU A 138 -10.53 -3.32 11.49
N ILE A 139 -9.21 -3.30 11.69
CA ILE A 139 -8.45 -2.07 11.95
C ILE A 139 -8.59 -1.11 10.77
N PHE A 140 -8.43 -1.60 9.54
CA PHE A 140 -8.62 -0.79 8.33
C PHE A 140 -10.04 -0.19 8.26
N LEU A 141 -11.08 -0.98 8.52
CA LEU A 141 -12.46 -0.49 8.55
C LEU A 141 -12.69 0.54 9.65
N LEU A 142 -12.19 0.30 10.87
CA LEU A 142 -12.33 1.24 11.99
C LEU A 142 -11.66 2.57 11.67
N LEU A 143 -10.44 2.55 11.16
CA LEU A 143 -9.71 3.77 10.79
C LEU A 143 -10.39 4.54 9.65
N ARG A 144 -11.26 3.90 8.87
CA ARG A 144 -12.08 4.55 7.83
C ARG A 144 -13.37 5.16 8.40
N ILE A 145 -13.97 4.55 9.41
CA ILE A 145 -15.23 4.99 10.00
C ILE A 145 -15.01 6.09 11.06
N VAL A 146 -13.86 6.04 11.75
CA VAL A 146 -13.54 7.02 12.79
C VAL A 146 -13.23 8.37 12.13
N PRO A 147 -13.98 9.43 12.45
CA PRO A 147 -13.70 10.76 11.92
C PRO A 147 -12.34 11.24 12.43
N ILE A 148 -11.46 11.58 11.50
CA ILE A 148 -10.13 12.09 11.79
C ILE A 148 -10.23 13.60 11.92
N PRO A 149 -9.61 14.24 12.93
CA PRO A 149 -9.54 15.69 13.00
C PRO A 149 -8.98 16.29 11.70
N ASN A 150 -9.59 17.38 11.19
CA ASN A 150 -9.22 17.99 9.90
C ASN A 150 -7.72 18.31 9.74
N PHE A 151 -7.03 18.61 10.85
CA PHE A 151 -5.58 18.86 10.80
C PHE A 151 -4.77 17.58 10.56
N LEU A 152 -5.28 16.41 10.99
CA LEU A 152 -4.69 15.10 10.75
C LEU A 152 -5.13 14.51 9.40
N GLU A 153 -6.24 14.92 8.80
CA GLU A 153 -6.67 14.44 7.47
C GLU A 153 -5.60 14.64 6.38
N LYS A 154 -4.84 15.74 6.48
CA LYS A 154 -3.72 16.04 5.54
C LYS A 154 -2.50 15.13 5.74
N PHE A 155 -2.42 14.45 6.87
CA PHE A 155 -1.32 13.56 7.25
C PHE A 155 -1.74 12.10 7.40
N THR A 156 -3.04 11.80 7.32
CA THR A 156 -3.58 10.48 7.58
C THR A 156 -3.91 9.76 6.30
N PHE A 157 -3.23 8.63 6.15
CA PHE A 157 -3.21 7.79 4.97
C PHE A 157 -4.46 6.98 4.77
N ILE A 158 -5.20 6.71 5.85
CA ILE A 158 -6.21 5.66 5.83
C ILE A 158 -7.50 6.12 5.15
N ASN A 159 -7.66 7.44 4.99
CA ASN A 159 -8.73 7.98 4.18
C ASN A 159 -8.28 8.03 2.71
N GLY A 160 -8.44 6.92 1.97
CA GLY A 160 -7.99 6.76 0.56
C GLY A 160 -8.46 7.86 -0.41
N ALA A 161 -9.42 8.67 0.02
CA ALA A 161 -9.89 9.89 -0.63
C ALA A 161 -8.78 10.89 -0.96
N THR A 162 -7.76 11.01 -0.11
CA THR A 162 -6.70 12.01 -0.30
C THR A 162 -5.75 11.65 -1.43
N VAL A 163 -5.53 10.35 -1.67
CA VAL A 163 -4.64 9.85 -2.73
C VAL A 163 -5.34 9.80 -4.08
N SER A 164 -6.64 9.46 -4.13
CA SER A 164 -7.36 9.29 -5.41
C SER A 164 -8.09 10.54 -5.90
N ASN A 165 -8.62 11.39 -5.01
CA ASN A 165 -9.41 12.56 -5.43
C ASN A 165 -8.55 13.72 -5.95
N ASN A 166 -7.25 13.75 -5.63
CA ASN A 166 -6.36 14.85 -6.03
C ASN A 166 -5.58 14.57 -7.32
N LEU A 167 -5.68 13.37 -7.92
CA LEU A 167 -4.83 12.92 -9.03
C LEU A 167 -4.95 13.72 -10.32
N LEU A 168 -6.04 14.47 -10.51
CA LEU A 168 -6.33 15.18 -11.76
C LEU A 168 -5.66 16.56 -11.86
N ASN A 169 -4.97 17.05 -10.83
CA ASN A 169 -4.41 18.42 -10.83
C ASN A 169 -2.91 18.46 -10.47
N PHE A 170 -2.05 18.34 -11.49
CA PHE A 170 -0.60 18.10 -11.39
C PHE A 170 0.15 19.00 -10.39
N GLU A 171 -0.17 20.30 -10.33
CA GLU A 171 0.50 21.24 -9.40
C GLU A 171 0.11 21.01 -7.93
N ASN A 172 -1.16 20.68 -7.67
CA ASN A 172 -1.65 20.34 -6.32
C ASN A 172 -1.24 18.93 -5.89
N VAL A 173 -1.09 18.01 -6.85
CA VAL A 173 -0.63 16.63 -6.63
C VAL A 173 0.76 16.62 -5.99
N ILE A 174 1.72 17.42 -6.48
CA ILE A 174 3.10 17.35 -5.98
C ILE A 174 3.21 17.81 -4.52
N TYR A 175 2.56 18.92 -4.15
CA TYR A 175 2.70 19.47 -2.81
C TYR A 175 1.91 18.67 -1.76
N ILE A 176 0.63 18.39 -2.02
CA ILE A 176 -0.24 17.68 -1.09
C ILE A 176 0.18 16.21 -0.99
N ASN A 177 0.46 15.56 -2.13
CA ASN A 177 0.93 14.17 -2.09
C ASN A 177 2.38 14.05 -1.63
N GLY A 178 3.18 15.12 -1.68
CA GLY A 178 4.52 15.13 -1.10
C GLY A 178 4.49 15.02 0.43
N GLN A 179 3.61 15.76 1.10
CA GLN A 179 3.44 15.69 2.56
C GLN A 179 2.91 14.31 2.99
N ILE A 180 1.90 13.82 2.27
CA ILE A 180 1.36 12.47 2.43
C ILE A 180 2.49 11.45 2.19
N ALA A 181 3.14 11.41 1.04
CA ALA A 181 4.24 10.45 0.79
C ALA A 181 5.28 10.45 1.91
N LEU A 182 5.68 11.62 2.39
CA LEU A 182 6.66 11.76 3.47
C LEU A 182 6.15 11.19 4.80
N SER A 183 4.94 11.54 5.26
CA SER A 183 4.43 10.92 6.49
C SER A 183 4.21 9.42 6.32
N SER A 184 3.90 8.93 5.12
CA SER A 184 3.70 7.49 4.84
C SER A 184 5.01 6.74 4.99
N ILE A 185 6.09 7.28 4.42
CA ILE A 185 7.43 6.74 4.54
C ILE A 185 7.86 6.71 6.01
N ILE A 186 7.59 7.78 6.77
CA ILE A 186 7.86 7.81 8.21
C ILE A 186 7.10 6.68 8.94
N PHE A 187 5.81 6.50 8.65
CA PHE A 187 5.02 5.41 9.24
C PHE A 187 5.57 4.04 8.88
N ILE A 188 5.94 3.81 7.62
CA ILE A 188 6.56 2.57 7.14
C ILE A 188 7.83 2.28 7.95
N ILE A 189 8.69 3.29 8.15
CA ILE A 189 9.94 3.15 8.91
C ILE A 189 9.65 2.82 10.38
N ILE A 190 8.73 3.54 11.02
CA ILE A 190 8.34 3.29 12.42
C ILE A 190 7.78 1.88 12.58
N PHE A 191 6.88 1.48 11.68
CA PHE A 191 6.26 0.17 11.73
C PHE A 191 7.23 -0.96 11.41
N PHE A 192 8.19 -0.72 10.53
CA PHE A 192 9.30 -1.63 10.29
C PHE A 192 10.08 -1.89 11.59
N TYR A 193 10.56 -0.84 12.27
CA TYR A 193 11.32 -1.00 13.52
C TYR A 193 10.50 -1.64 14.64
N MET A 194 9.21 -1.31 14.74
CA MET A 194 8.32 -1.93 15.72
C MET A 194 8.11 -3.42 15.43
N GLY A 195 7.88 -3.77 14.16
CA GLY A 195 7.75 -5.16 13.72
C GLY A 195 9.02 -5.98 13.97
N GLU A 196 10.18 -5.39 13.68
CA GLU A 196 11.49 -5.98 13.97
C GLU A 196 11.65 -6.25 15.47
N PHE A 197 11.38 -5.25 16.31
CA PHE A 197 11.48 -5.38 17.76
C PHE A 197 10.60 -6.52 18.29
N ILE A 198 9.33 -6.58 17.88
CA ILE A 198 8.39 -7.63 18.28
C ILE A 198 8.89 -9.00 17.82
N PHE A 199 9.35 -9.10 16.57
CA PHE A 199 9.85 -10.34 16.00
C PHE A 199 11.08 -10.87 16.75
N VAL A 200 12.06 -10.00 17.01
CA VAL A 200 13.29 -10.36 17.75
C VAL A 200 12.96 -10.75 19.18
N PHE A 201 12.09 -10.00 19.86
CA PHE A 201 11.70 -10.30 21.24
C PHE A 201 11.05 -11.69 21.33
N LYS A 202 10.10 -11.98 20.44
CA LYS A 202 9.36 -13.24 20.42
C LYS A 202 10.22 -14.46 20.10
N GLN A 203 11.31 -14.29 19.35
CA GLN A 203 12.24 -15.38 19.06
C GLN A 203 13.24 -15.64 20.19
N ARG A 204 13.35 -14.74 21.17
CA ARG A 204 14.20 -14.89 22.36
C ARG A 204 13.47 -15.48 23.56
N SER A 205 12.16 -15.27 23.66
CA SER A 205 11.27 -15.91 24.65
C SER A 205 10.98 -17.37 24.31
#